data_AF-A0A7J4JRG8-F1
#
_entry.id   AF-A0A7J4JRG8-F1
#
_cell.length_a   1.000
_cell.length_b   1.000
_cell.length_c   1.000
_cell.angle_alpha   90.00
_cell.angle_beta   90.00
_cell.angle_gamma   90.00
#
_symmetry.space_group_name_H-M   'P 1'
#
loop_
_entity.id
_entity.type
_entity.pdbx_description
1 polymer ?
#
loop_
_entity_poly.entity_id
_entity_poly.type
_entity_poly.pdbx_seq_one_letter_code
_entity_poly.pdbx_strand_id
1 'polypeptide(L)'
;WKVIANGALPAIIAVAYFLDPVPALFAAYAGVLATATADTWATELGVLSGSAWLLTSFRKAKAGISGAVSLQGFAAAALGAFFIALSAILLNFFNNSIDFSLLKPVFFDQFVGGRKFLVFITTAGFFGALADSFFGATIQAIYCCPKDKRETERAVHKCGTKTRLVRGFVQIDNEVVNFFSTFIGGLLAFVLTQVFV
;
A
#
# COMPACT_ATOMS: atom_id res chain seq x y z
N TRP A 1 -8.50 -6.62 -11.99
CA TRP A 1 -7.26 -7.39 -12.05
C TRP A 1 -6.30 -6.97 -10.91
N LYS A 2 -6.76 -6.85 -9.64
CA LYS A 2 -5.91 -6.42 -8.49
C LYS A 2 -4.68 -7.31 -8.21
N VAL A 3 -4.66 -8.53 -8.76
CA VAL A 3 -3.65 -9.56 -8.46
C VAL A 3 -2.27 -9.24 -9.03
N ILE A 4 -2.18 -8.63 -10.22
CA ILE A 4 -0.88 -8.43 -10.89
C ILE A 4 -0.14 -7.24 -10.28
N ALA A 5 -0.81 -6.09 -10.11
CA ALA A 5 -0.18 -4.89 -9.56
C ALA A 5 0.36 -5.10 -8.13
N ASN A 6 -0.43 -5.73 -7.27
CA ASN A 6 -0.03 -5.98 -5.88
C ASN A 6 0.90 -7.20 -5.72
N GLY A 7 0.99 -8.09 -6.71
CA GLY A 7 1.76 -9.33 -6.63
C GLY A 7 3.10 -9.31 -7.39
N ALA A 8 3.22 -8.53 -8.47
CA ALA A 8 4.41 -8.51 -9.31
C ALA A 8 5.61 -7.87 -8.59
N LEU A 9 5.43 -6.69 -8.00
CA LEU A 9 6.51 -5.99 -7.30
C LEU A 9 7.11 -6.78 -6.12
N PRO A 10 6.31 -7.36 -5.18
CA PRO A 10 6.89 -8.17 -4.11
C PRO A 10 7.57 -9.44 -4.65
N ALA A 11 7.08 -10.04 -5.74
CA ALA A 11 7.75 -11.19 -6.37
C ALA A 11 9.11 -10.82 -6.95
N ILE A 12 9.22 -9.67 -7.64
CA ILE A 12 10.50 -9.16 -8.17
C ILE A 12 11.49 -8.91 -7.03
N ILE A 13 11.04 -8.27 -5.94
CA ILE A 13 11.90 -8.00 -4.79
C ILE A 13 12.32 -9.29 -4.10
N ALA A 14 11.44 -10.30 -4.01
CA ALA A 14 11.78 -11.61 -3.45
C ALA A 14 12.87 -12.33 -4.26
N VAL A 15 12.81 -12.26 -5.59
CA VAL A 15 13.89 -12.78 -6.47
C VAL A 15 15.18 -12.01 -6.25
N ALA A 16 15.11 -10.67 -6.18
CA ALA A 16 16.30 -9.85 -5.91
C ALA A 16 16.93 -10.18 -4.54
N TYR A 17 16.11 -10.36 -3.51
CA TYR A 17 16.56 -10.76 -2.17
C TYR A 17 17.17 -12.18 -2.15
N PHE A 18 16.65 -13.11 -2.96
CA PHE A 18 17.23 -14.44 -3.10
C PHE A 18 18.64 -14.37 -3.72
N LEU A 19 18.88 -13.45 -4.66
CA LEU A 19 20.18 -13.25 -5.30
C LEU A 19 21.16 -12.48 -4.40
N ASP A 20 20.68 -11.48 -3.66
CA ASP A 20 21.47 -10.65 -2.75
C ASP A 20 20.69 -10.36 -1.45
N PRO A 21 20.89 -11.13 -0.37
CA PRO A 21 20.04 -11.09 0.83
C PRO A 21 20.39 -9.92 1.76
N VAL A 22 20.27 -8.68 1.27
CA VAL A 22 20.49 -7.47 2.06
C VAL A 22 19.23 -7.05 2.84
N PRO A 23 19.37 -6.55 4.08
CA PRO A 23 18.22 -6.15 4.91
C PRO A 23 17.28 -5.14 4.26
N ALA A 24 17.82 -4.25 3.42
CA ALA A 24 17.03 -3.24 2.73
C ALA A 24 16.08 -3.82 1.68
N LEU A 25 16.44 -4.93 1.00
CA LEU A 25 15.55 -5.59 0.05
C LEU A 25 14.40 -6.30 0.79
N PHE A 26 14.68 -6.90 1.95
CA PHE A 26 13.62 -7.44 2.80
C PHE A 26 12.69 -6.33 3.33
N ALA A 27 13.25 -5.20 3.76
CA ALA A 27 12.45 -4.05 4.16
C ALA A 27 11.61 -3.51 3.00
N ALA A 28 12.16 -3.45 1.78
CA ALA A 28 11.42 -3.06 0.59
C ALA A 28 10.24 -4.00 0.34
N TYR A 29 10.46 -5.32 0.41
CA TYR A 29 9.42 -6.32 0.30
C TYR A 29 8.31 -6.12 1.36
N ALA A 30 8.69 -5.95 2.62
CA ALA A 30 7.75 -5.71 3.71
C ALA A 30 7.01 -4.37 3.52
N GLY A 31 7.67 -3.32 3.04
CA GLY A 31 7.07 -2.01 2.75
C GLY A 31 6.03 -2.05 1.62
N VAL A 32 6.29 -2.84 0.57
CA VAL A 32 5.32 -3.10 -0.51
C VAL A 32 4.06 -3.78 0.04
N LEU A 33 4.21 -4.84 0.82
CA LEU A 33 3.09 -5.54 1.44
C LEU A 33 2.34 -4.66 2.47
N ALA A 34 3.08 -3.91 3.28
CA ALA A 34 2.53 -2.97 4.25
C ALA A 34 1.70 -1.89 3.56
N THR A 35 2.15 -1.38 2.41
CA THR A 35 1.39 -0.42 1.61
C THR A 35 0.10 -0.99 1.08
N ALA A 36 0.17 -2.17 0.44
CA ALA A 36 -1.03 -2.81 -0.11
C ALA A 36 -2.06 -3.15 0.97
N THR A 37 -1.59 -3.57 2.15
CA THR A 37 -2.45 -3.89 3.31
C THR A 37 -3.04 -2.62 3.90
N ALA A 38 -2.24 -1.56 4.07
CA ALA A 38 -2.69 -0.27 4.57
C ALA A 38 -3.76 0.34 3.67
N ASP A 39 -3.55 0.35 2.34
CA ASP A 39 -4.52 0.83 1.37
C ASP A 39 -5.84 0.05 1.42
N THR A 40 -5.75 -1.28 1.47
CA THR A 40 -6.93 -2.15 1.57
C THR A 40 -7.72 -1.87 2.83
N TRP A 41 -7.04 -1.80 4.00
CA TRP A 41 -7.71 -1.52 5.27
C TRP A 41 -8.28 -0.11 5.30
N ALA A 42 -7.56 0.89 4.77
CA ALA A 42 -8.01 2.26 4.67
C ALA A 42 -9.30 2.37 3.82
N THR A 43 -9.36 1.65 2.70
CA THR A 43 -10.52 1.69 1.81
C THR A 43 -11.71 0.94 2.41
N GLU A 44 -11.53 -0.28 2.91
CA GLU A 44 -12.64 -1.10 3.43
C GLU A 44 -13.20 -0.54 4.75
N LEU A 45 -12.35 -0.06 5.66
CA LEU A 45 -12.79 0.52 6.92
C LEU A 45 -13.12 2.01 6.80
N GLY A 46 -12.46 2.74 5.91
CA GLY A 46 -12.69 4.17 5.70
C GLY A 46 -14.03 4.50 5.06
N VAL A 47 -14.62 3.56 4.30
CA VAL A 47 -15.99 3.67 3.75
C VAL A 47 -17.06 3.75 4.85
N LEU A 48 -16.79 3.21 6.03
CA LEU A 48 -17.70 3.27 7.18
C LEU A 48 -17.70 4.65 7.85
N SER A 49 -16.83 5.56 7.42
CA SER A 49 -16.73 6.89 8.00
C SER A 49 -17.86 7.81 7.57
N GLY A 50 -18.44 8.52 8.53
CA GLY A 50 -19.47 9.54 8.27
C GLY A 50 -18.93 10.80 7.56
N SER A 51 -17.61 10.99 7.50
CA SER A 51 -16.99 12.13 6.85
C SER A 51 -15.68 11.75 6.16
N ALA A 52 -15.51 12.25 4.93
CA ALA A 52 -14.29 12.09 4.15
C ALA A 52 -13.97 13.39 3.41
N TRP A 53 -12.73 13.55 2.99
CA TRP A 53 -12.23 14.74 2.28
C TRP A 53 -11.19 14.34 1.25
N LEU A 54 -11.11 15.08 0.15
CA LEU A 54 -10.06 14.86 -0.85
C LEU A 54 -8.71 15.26 -0.28
N LEU A 55 -7.71 14.39 -0.39
CA LEU A 55 -6.37 14.66 0.15
C LEU A 55 -5.71 15.91 -0.46
N THR A 56 -6.04 16.24 -1.71
CA THR A 56 -5.43 17.35 -2.47
C THR A 56 -6.03 18.72 -2.15
N SER A 57 -7.33 18.78 -1.83
CA SER A 57 -8.05 20.06 -1.68
C SER A 57 -8.69 20.24 -0.31
N PHE A 58 -8.66 19.21 0.54
CA PHE A 58 -9.33 19.15 1.83
C PHE A 58 -10.85 19.47 1.78
N ARG A 59 -11.45 19.42 0.58
CA ARG A 59 -12.89 19.59 0.39
C ARG A 59 -13.61 18.31 0.78
N LYS A 60 -14.79 18.44 1.38
CA LYS A 60 -15.65 17.31 1.72
C LYS A 60 -15.96 16.46 0.50
N ALA A 61 -15.81 15.16 0.64
CA ALA A 61 -16.16 14.16 -0.35
C ALA A 61 -17.03 13.07 0.29
N LYS A 62 -17.71 12.27 -0.53
CA LYS A 62 -18.37 11.06 -0.03
C LYS A 62 -17.30 10.02 0.28
N ALA A 63 -17.49 9.27 1.37
CA ALA A 63 -16.63 8.15 1.69
C ALA A 63 -16.68 7.11 0.56
N GLY A 64 -15.53 6.49 0.25
CA GLY A 64 -15.40 5.49 -0.81
C GLY A 64 -15.23 6.04 -2.23
N ILE A 65 -15.02 7.34 -2.40
CA ILE A 65 -14.57 7.91 -3.69
C ILE A 65 -13.04 7.88 -3.74
N SER A 66 -12.47 7.49 -4.89
CA SER A 66 -11.01 7.51 -5.10
C SER A 66 -10.40 8.89 -4.79
N GLY A 67 -9.34 8.86 -3.98
CA GLY A 67 -8.62 10.02 -3.47
C GLY A 67 -9.25 10.71 -2.26
N ALA A 68 -10.38 10.22 -1.75
CA ALA A 68 -10.96 10.67 -0.49
C ALA A 68 -10.36 9.90 0.68
N VAL A 69 -9.97 10.64 1.71
CA VAL A 69 -9.44 10.12 2.97
C VAL A 69 -10.38 10.44 4.13
N SER A 70 -10.36 9.60 5.15
CA SER A 70 -11.11 9.81 6.40
C SER A 70 -10.23 9.53 7.60
N LEU A 71 -10.61 10.03 8.78
CA LEU A 71 -9.85 9.78 10.01
C LEU A 71 -9.78 8.28 10.34
N GLN A 72 -10.89 7.57 10.14
CA GLN A 72 -10.93 6.11 10.30
C GLN A 72 -10.05 5.41 9.27
N GLY A 73 -10.03 5.90 8.01
CA GLY A 73 -9.15 5.41 6.97
C GLY A 73 -7.66 5.57 7.33
N PHE A 74 -7.26 6.70 7.91
CA PHE A 74 -5.89 6.89 8.39
C PHE A 74 -5.51 5.94 9.53
N ALA A 75 -6.41 5.74 10.49
CA ALA A 75 -6.17 4.78 11.57
C ALA A 75 -6.05 3.36 11.03
N ALA A 76 -6.94 2.97 10.11
CA ALA A 76 -6.93 1.68 9.44
C ALA A 76 -5.66 1.46 8.61
N ALA A 77 -5.19 2.48 7.88
CA ALA A 77 -3.93 2.45 7.14
C ALA A 77 -2.74 2.17 8.07
N ALA A 78 -2.65 2.92 9.18
CA ALA A 78 -1.58 2.76 10.16
C ALA A 78 -1.60 1.37 10.80
N LEU A 79 -2.80 0.87 11.16
CA LEU A 79 -2.97 -0.47 11.73
C LEU A 79 -2.63 -1.58 10.73
N GLY A 80 -2.99 -1.42 9.46
CA GLY A 80 -2.66 -2.39 8.40
C GLY A 80 -1.16 -2.46 8.13
N ALA A 81 -0.48 -1.31 8.06
CA ALA A 81 0.98 -1.27 7.92
C ALA A 81 1.69 -1.86 9.15
N PHE A 82 1.23 -1.51 10.35
CA PHE A 82 1.72 -2.06 11.60
C PHE A 82 1.55 -3.58 11.69
N PHE A 83 0.40 -4.11 11.24
CA PHE A 83 0.13 -5.54 11.22
C PHE A 83 1.14 -6.32 10.38
N ILE A 84 1.53 -5.80 9.22
CA ILE A 84 2.57 -6.41 8.37
C ILE A 84 3.93 -6.37 9.05
N ALA A 85 4.31 -5.21 9.60
CA ALA A 85 5.58 -5.06 10.32
C ALA A 85 5.68 -6.03 11.52
N LEU A 86 4.60 -6.14 12.31
CA LEU A 86 4.52 -7.05 13.45
C LEU A 86 4.55 -8.52 13.02
N SER A 87 3.85 -8.87 11.94
CA SER A 87 3.84 -10.23 11.40
C SER A 87 5.23 -10.66 10.95
N ALA A 88 5.99 -9.78 10.30
CA ALA A 88 7.38 -10.05 9.93
C ALA A 88 8.29 -10.25 11.15
N ILE A 89 8.14 -9.44 12.21
CA ILE A 89 8.85 -9.64 13.48
C ILE A 89 8.51 -10.99 14.11
N LEU A 90 7.23 -11.35 14.19
CA LEU A 90 6.79 -12.61 14.79
C LEU A 90 7.29 -13.82 13.98
N LEU A 91 7.20 -13.76 12.65
CA LEU A 91 7.73 -14.81 11.78
C LEU A 91 9.24 -14.96 11.92
N ASN A 92 9.98 -13.85 12.05
CA ASN A 92 11.41 -13.89 12.32
C ASN A 92 11.70 -14.55 13.68
N PHE A 93 10.96 -14.19 14.73
CA PHE A 93 11.07 -14.81 16.05
C PHE A 93 10.84 -16.33 15.99
N PHE A 94 9.76 -16.79 15.35
CA PHE A 94 9.49 -18.23 15.20
C PHE A 94 10.53 -18.96 14.36
N ASN A 95 11.03 -18.32 13.29
CA ASN A 95 12.11 -18.86 12.49
C ASN A 95 13.38 -19.07 13.34
N ASN A 96 13.64 -18.21 14.32
CA ASN A 96 14.79 -18.30 15.23
C ASN A 96 14.63 -19.33 16.35
N SER A 97 13.39 -19.71 16.68
CA SER A 97 13.11 -20.83 17.59
C SER A 97 13.31 -22.21 16.95
N ILE A 98 13.48 -22.27 15.62
CA ILE A 98 13.79 -23.50 14.87
C ILE A 98 15.25 -23.43 14.41
N ASP A 99 16.07 -24.40 14.82
CA ASP A 99 17.52 -24.38 14.60
C ASP A 99 17.89 -24.64 13.13
N PHE A 100 17.88 -23.57 12.32
CA PHE A 100 18.46 -23.50 10.96
C PHE A 100 19.75 -22.65 10.99
N SER A 101 20.65 -22.96 11.91
CA SER A 101 21.87 -22.18 12.22
C SER A 101 22.88 -22.03 11.07
N LEU A 102 22.81 -22.85 10.01
CA LEU A 102 23.81 -22.85 8.93
C LEU A 102 23.66 -21.71 7.90
N LEU A 103 22.57 -20.94 7.89
CA LEU A 103 22.27 -19.97 6.82
C LEU A 103 21.85 -18.57 7.30
N LYS A 104 21.94 -18.26 8.60
CA LYS A 104 21.41 -16.99 9.13
C LYS A 104 22.50 -15.93 9.33
N PRO A 105 22.51 -14.84 8.54
CA PRO A 105 23.32 -13.68 8.88
C PRO A 105 22.75 -13.00 10.13
N VAL A 106 23.55 -12.94 11.21
CA VAL A 106 23.19 -12.39 12.53
C VAL A 106 22.61 -10.96 12.47
N PHE A 107 23.06 -10.14 11.51
CA PHE A 107 22.56 -8.78 11.31
C PHE A 107 21.10 -8.73 10.86
N PHE A 108 20.63 -9.74 10.12
CA PHE A 108 19.26 -9.78 9.61
C PHE A 108 18.24 -9.94 10.75
N ASP A 109 18.51 -10.82 11.71
CA ASP A 109 17.63 -11.07 12.85
C ASP A 109 17.51 -9.85 13.78
N GLN A 110 18.62 -9.17 14.04
CA GLN A 110 18.60 -8.01 14.93
C GLN A 110 17.84 -6.82 14.33
N PHE A 111 17.94 -6.62 13.01
CA PHE A 111 17.18 -5.57 12.33
C PHE A 111 15.69 -5.92 12.28
N VAL A 112 15.34 -7.09 11.73
CA VAL A 112 13.94 -7.48 11.53
C VAL A 112 13.20 -7.62 12.86
N GLY A 113 13.84 -8.09 13.93
CA GLY A 113 13.25 -8.17 15.28
C GLY A 113 13.22 -6.84 16.05
N GLY A 114 13.75 -5.75 15.49
CA GLY A 114 13.98 -4.49 16.19
C GLY A 114 12.81 -3.49 16.11
N ARG A 115 12.75 -2.56 17.09
CA ARG A 115 11.80 -1.43 17.08
C ARG A 115 11.96 -0.53 15.85
N LYS A 116 13.18 -0.43 15.29
CA LYS A 116 13.45 0.34 14.06
C LYS A 116 12.67 -0.22 12.87
N PHE A 117 12.70 -1.54 12.67
CA PHE A 117 11.97 -2.20 11.58
C PHE A 117 10.47 -1.96 11.71
N LEU A 118 9.91 -2.11 12.92
CA LEU A 118 8.51 -1.82 13.20
C LEU A 118 8.11 -0.40 12.75
N VAL A 119 8.91 0.61 13.14
CA VAL A 119 8.67 2.01 12.77
C VAL A 119 8.82 2.20 11.26
N PHE A 120 9.92 1.73 10.66
CA PHE A 120 10.20 1.97 9.24
C PHE A 120 9.14 1.36 8.33
N ILE A 121 8.73 0.11 8.57
CA ILE A 121 7.72 -0.55 7.75
C ILE A 121 6.33 0.05 7.97
N THR A 122 5.97 0.40 9.21
CA THR A 122 4.69 1.07 9.49
C THR A 122 4.61 2.42 8.81
N THR A 123 5.66 3.24 8.93
CA THR A 123 5.78 4.55 8.27
C THR A 123 5.73 4.40 6.75
N ALA A 124 6.52 3.48 6.20
CA ALA A 124 6.58 3.23 4.76
C ALA A 124 5.22 2.79 4.19
N GLY A 125 4.55 1.83 4.83
CA GLY A 125 3.24 1.36 4.41
C GLY A 125 2.16 2.43 4.50
N PHE A 126 2.16 3.21 5.58
CA PHE A 126 1.22 4.32 5.75
C PHE A 126 1.40 5.40 4.67
N PHE A 127 2.62 5.86 4.42
CA PHE A 127 2.89 6.88 3.40
C PHE A 127 2.69 6.35 1.97
N GLY A 128 2.94 5.06 1.72
CA GLY A 128 2.57 4.41 0.47
C GLY A 128 1.06 4.48 0.21
N ALA A 129 0.23 4.20 1.23
CA ALA A 129 -1.23 4.30 1.11
C ALA A 129 -1.70 5.77 0.96
N LEU A 130 -1.00 6.74 1.57
CA LEU A 130 -1.28 8.16 1.31
C LEU A 130 -0.95 8.57 -0.13
N ALA A 131 0.12 8.02 -0.71
CA ALA A 131 0.44 8.24 -2.11
C ALA A 131 -0.67 7.72 -3.03
N ASP A 132 -1.32 6.61 -2.66
CA ASP A 132 -2.49 6.08 -3.36
C ASP A 132 -3.62 7.08 -3.43
N SER A 133 -4.02 7.61 -2.27
CA SER A 133 -5.05 8.65 -2.19
C SER A 133 -4.65 9.92 -2.95
N PHE A 134 -3.37 10.28 -2.98
CA PHE A 134 -2.87 11.41 -3.75
C PHE A 134 -2.99 11.18 -5.25
N PHE A 135 -2.55 10.03 -5.77
CA PHE A 135 -2.66 9.69 -7.19
C PHE A 135 -4.11 9.47 -7.61
N GLY A 136 -4.93 8.86 -6.75
CA GLY A 136 -6.37 8.72 -6.94
C GLY A 136 -7.09 10.07 -7.07
N ALA A 137 -6.66 11.06 -6.30
CA ALA A 137 -7.22 12.41 -6.38
C ALA A 137 -6.77 13.21 -7.61
N THR A 138 -5.60 12.91 -8.17
CA THR A 138 -4.93 13.75 -9.18
C THR A 138 -4.98 13.18 -10.59
N ILE A 139 -4.53 11.92 -10.78
CA ILE A 139 -4.22 11.36 -12.10
C ILE A 139 -5.08 10.15 -12.46
N GLN A 140 -5.70 9.48 -11.49
CA GLN A 140 -6.53 8.29 -11.72
C GLN A 140 -7.78 8.60 -12.56
N ALA A 141 -8.06 7.75 -13.55
CA ALA A 141 -9.27 7.81 -14.36
C ALA A 141 -10.52 7.59 -13.52
N ILE A 142 -11.38 8.60 -13.47
CA ILE A 142 -12.71 8.50 -12.86
C ILE A 142 -13.76 8.82 -13.92
N TYR A 143 -14.75 7.96 -14.00
CA TYR A 143 -15.84 8.02 -14.94
C TYR A 143 -17.17 8.27 -14.22
N CYS A 144 -18.16 8.78 -14.93
CA CYS A 144 -19.53 8.91 -14.45
C CYS A 144 -20.50 8.16 -15.35
N CYS A 145 -21.40 7.40 -14.73
CA CYS A 145 -22.49 6.72 -15.44
C CYS A 145 -23.58 7.75 -15.81
N PRO A 146 -23.92 7.93 -17.10
CA PRO A 146 -24.97 8.88 -17.50
C PRO A 146 -26.37 8.46 -17.02
N LYS A 147 -26.57 7.15 -16.75
CA LYS A 147 -27.85 6.60 -16.28
C LYS A 147 -28.02 6.75 -14.76
N ASP A 148 -27.03 6.30 -13.99
CA ASP A 148 -27.12 6.27 -12.52
C ASP A 148 -26.57 7.53 -11.85
N LYS A 149 -25.90 8.40 -12.62
CA LYS A 149 -25.25 9.63 -12.13
C LYS A 149 -24.28 9.38 -10.96
N ARG A 150 -23.64 8.20 -10.96
CA ARG A 150 -22.63 7.80 -9.98
C ARG A 150 -21.25 7.75 -10.61
N GLU A 151 -20.26 8.16 -9.83
CA GLU A 151 -18.86 8.03 -10.18
C GLU A 151 -18.39 6.58 -10.02
N THR A 152 -17.46 6.18 -10.88
CA THR A 152 -16.86 4.85 -10.88
C THR A 152 -15.51 4.87 -11.60
N GLU A 153 -14.62 3.98 -11.21
CA GLU A 153 -13.33 3.77 -11.88
C GLU A 153 -13.45 2.90 -13.15
N ARG A 154 -14.63 2.33 -13.41
CA ARG A 154 -14.86 1.39 -14.51
C ARG A 154 -15.40 2.09 -15.75
N ALA A 155 -14.90 1.71 -16.93
CA ALA A 155 -15.41 2.16 -18.23
C ALA A 155 -16.85 1.71 -18.53
N VAL A 156 -17.33 0.68 -17.82
CA VAL A 156 -18.72 0.21 -17.85
C VAL A 156 -19.24 0.11 -16.43
N HIS A 157 -20.34 0.77 -16.15
CA HIS A 157 -20.95 0.75 -14.82
C HIS A 157 -21.65 -0.59 -14.54
N LYS A 158 -21.95 -0.90 -13.27
CA LYS A 158 -22.64 -2.13 -12.87
C LYS A 158 -24.01 -2.31 -13.55
N CYS A 159 -24.63 -1.22 -14.00
CA CYS A 159 -25.89 -1.24 -14.76
C CYS A 159 -25.74 -1.61 -16.24
N GLY A 160 -24.52 -1.84 -16.74
CA GLY A 160 -24.20 -2.14 -18.15
C GLY A 160 -23.98 -0.93 -19.06
N THR A 161 -24.16 0.30 -18.55
CA THR A 161 -23.99 1.52 -19.36
C THR A 161 -22.53 1.92 -19.47
N LYS A 162 -22.08 2.30 -20.69
CA LYS A 162 -20.75 2.92 -20.90
C LYS A 162 -20.65 4.23 -20.12
N THR A 163 -19.58 4.39 -19.37
CA THR A 163 -19.34 5.57 -18.53
C THR A 163 -18.57 6.63 -19.32
N ARG A 164 -18.70 7.88 -18.91
CA ARG A 164 -17.97 9.01 -19.50
C ARG A 164 -16.84 9.43 -18.58
N LEU A 165 -15.64 9.59 -19.11
CA LEU A 165 -14.49 10.11 -18.34
C LEU A 165 -14.81 11.51 -17.82
N VAL A 166 -14.61 11.72 -16.51
CA VAL A 166 -14.81 13.00 -15.82
C VAL A 166 -13.48 13.64 -15.45
N ARG A 167 -12.52 12.84 -14.96
CA ARG A 167 -11.18 13.31 -14.56
C ARG A 167 -10.12 12.21 -14.70
N GLY A 168 -8.86 12.62 -14.68
CA GLY A 168 -7.69 11.75 -14.80
C GLY A 168 -7.38 11.34 -16.23
N PHE A 169 -6.43 10.40 -16.37
CA PHE A 169 -5.96 9.90 -17.65
C PHE A 169 -6.46 8.47 -17.87
N VAL A 170 -7.03 8.18 -19.05
CA VAL A 170 -7.64 6.87 -19.38
C VAL A 170 -6.67 5.69 -19.14
N GLN A 171 -5.37 5.92 -19.35
CA GLN A 171 -4.32 4.92 -19.16
C GLN A 171 -3.97 4.65 -17.69
N ILE A 172 -4.39 5.51 -16.75
CA ILE A 172 -4.08 5.42 -15.33
C ILE A 172 -5.33 4.94 -14.60
N ASP A 173 -5.45 3.63 -14.47
CA ASP A 173 -6.48 3.00 -13.66
C ASP A 173 -6.00 2.74 -12.22
N ASN A 174 -6.83 2.06 -11.44
CA ASN A 174 -6.49 1.71 -10.06
C ASN A 174 -5.27 0.78 -9.95
N GLU A 175 -4.95 0.01 -10.99
CA GLU A 175 -3.85 -0.95 -10.94
C GLU A 175 -2.52 -0.23 -11.11
N VAL A 176 -2.48 0.76 -12.01
CA VAL A 176 -1.33 1.66 -12.18
C VAL A 176 -1.09 2.47 -10.90
N VAL A 177 -2.15 3.02 -10.30
CA VAL A 177 -2.05 3.78 -9.04
C VAL A 177 -1.49 2.91 -7.92
N ASN A 178 -2.08 1.74 -7.66
CA ASN A 178 -1.60 0.80 -6.66
C ASN A 178 -0.13 0.39 -6.88
N PHE A 179 0.30 0.20 -8.14
CA PHE A 179 1.68 -0.13 -8.45
C PHE A 179 2.64 0.99 -8.01
N PHE A 180 2.34 2.26 -8.33
CA PHE A 180 3.17 3.38 -7.90
C PHE A 180 3.14 3.58 -6.38
N SER A 181 1.97 3.45 -5.76
CA SER A 181 1.80 3.55 -4.30
C SER A 181 2.68 2.53 -3.58
N THR A 182 2.58 1.25 -3.97
CA THR A 182 3.37 0.17 -3.38
C THR A 182 4.86 0.30 -3.68
N PHE A 183 5.23 0.78 -4.88
CA PHE A 183 6.62 1.11 -5.20
C PHE A 183 7.19 2.19 -4.29
N ILE A 184 6.45 3.28 -4.04
CA ILE A 184 6.86 4.34 -3.12
C ILE A 184 7.05 3.80 -1.69
N GLY A 185 6.11 2.98 -1.21
CA GLY A 185 6.25 2.37 0.12
C GLY A 185 7.44 1.41 0.21
N GLY A 186 7.68 0.58 -0.80
CA GLY A 186 8.85 -0.28 -0.88
C GLY A 186 10.16 0.52 -0.91
N LEU A 187 10.23 1.56 -1.74
CA LEU A 187 11.40 2.43 -1.85
C LEU A 187 11.67 3.18 -0.54
N LEU A 188 10.62 3.69 0.13
CA LEU A 188 10.76 4.37 1.41
C LEU A 188 11.30 3.41 2.49
N ALA A 189 10.79 2.18 2.56
CA ALA A 189 11.33 1.17 3.48
C ALA A 189 12.79 0.80 3.17
N PHE A 190 13.14 0.68 1.89
CA PHE A 190 14.52 0.45 1.44
C PHE A 190 15.45 1.58 1.90
N VAL A 191 15.09 2.84 1.62
CA VAL A 191 15.91 4.01 1.94
C VAL A 191 16.05 4.20 3.46
N LEU A 192 14.96 4.08 4.22
CA LEU A 192 15.01 4.17 5.67
C LEU A 192 15.95 3.11 6.27
N THR A 193 15.96 1.91 5.69
CA THR A 193 16.86 0.84 6.13
C THR A 193 18.31 1.17 5.78
N GLN A 194 18.60 1.58 4.55
CA GLN A 194 19.96 1.93 4.12
C GLN A 194 20.59 3.10 4.89
N VAL A 195 19.78 4.06 5.32
CA VAL A 195 20.28 5.28 6.00
C VAL A 195 20.51 5.07 7.49
N PHE A 196 19.72 4.22 8.15
CA PHE A 196 19.64 4.15 9.61
C PHE A 196 20.02 2.79 10.23
N VAL A 197 20.54 1.86 9.42
CA VAL A 197 20.97 0.51 9.81
C VAL A 197 22.38 0.28 9.27
#